data_AF-A0A8S3JSG7-F1
#
_entry.id   AF-A0A8S3JSG7-F1
#
_cell.length_a   1.000
_cell.length_b   1.000
_cell.length_c   1.000
_cell.angle_alpha   90.00
_cell.angle_beta   90.00
_cell.angle_gamma   90.00
#
_symmetry.space_group_name_H-M   'P 1'
#
loop_
_entity.id
_entity.type
_entity.pdbx_description
1 polymer ?
#
loop_
_entity_poly.entity_id
_entity_poly.type
_entity_poly.pdbx_seq_one_letter_code
_entity_poly.pdbx_strand_id
1 'polypeptide(L)'
;MVTTRLQHHQLFAQEVQRLSLIDMEPSDTSPSSHSTVYRPLFTSNMEAQFMSTLAKEQVKTLTKFSGSESEDVTQWLKHIEEVFDRALIQSSNKYLAIQSYLTDAALKWFRFNKTNMLDWSSFKIAIVQAYQPSIHQALLKMEQRTQLHGESVMEYYYDKLNLCVQADANMSSSMII
;
A
#
# COMPACT_ATOMS: atom_id res chain seq x y z
N MET A 1 -5.61 -36.55 21.62
CA MET A 1 -5.79 -35.14 22.02
C MET A 1 -6.41 -34.34 20.86
N VAL A 2 -7.72 -34.48 20.63
CA VAL A 2 -8.46 -33.86 19.49
C VAL A 2 -9.50 -32.84 19.98
N THR A 3 -9.58 -32.60 21.28
CA THR A 3 -10.69 -31.89 21.94
C THR A 3 -10.63 -30.36 21.86
N THR A 4 -9.46 -29.75 21.68
CA THR A 4 -9.33 -28.28 21.73
C THR A 4 -9.78 -27.58 20.43
N ARG A 5 -9.63 -28.24 19.28
CA ARG A 5 -9.95 -27.65 17.96
C ARG A 5 -11.45 -27.65 17.65
N LEU A 6 -12.18 -28.61 18.21
CA LEU A 6 -13.65 -28.69 18.14
C LEU A 6 -14.33 -27.66 19.06
N GLN A 7 -13.75 -27.41 20.25
CA GLN A 7 -14.27 -26.41 21.19
C GLN A 7 -14.20 -24.97 20.64
N HIS A 8 -13.11 -24.61 19.94
CA HIS A 8 -12.98 -23.29 19.32
C HIS A 8 -13.98 -23.06 18.18
N HIS A 9 -14.27 -24.09 17.38
CA HIS A 9 -15.27 -23.99 16.32
C HIS A 9 -16.70 -23.84 16.87
N GLN A 10 -17.03 -24.54 17.97
CA GLN A 10 -18.33 -24.40 18.62
C GLN A 10 -18.53 -23.01 19.25
N LEU A 11 -17.50 -22.45 19.88
CA LEU A 11 -17.54 -21.10 20.44
C LEU A 11 -17.72 -20.02 19.35
N PHE A 12 -17.05 -20.19 18.20
CA PHE A 12 -17.20 -19.26 17.07
C PHE A 12 -18.60 -19.34 16.44
N ALA A 13 -19.16 -20.54 16.30
CA ALA A 13 -20.52 -20.73 15.77
C ALA A 13 -21.58 -20.14 16.71
N GLN A 14 -21.43 -20.28 18.03
CA GLN A 14 -22.35 -19.67 19.01
C GLN A 14 -22.30 -18.15 18.99
N GLU A 15 -21.13 -17.53 18.82
CA GLU A 15 -21.02 -16.07 18.79
C GLU A 15 -21.59 -15.48 17.49
N VAL A 16 -21.40 -16.14 16.34
CA VAL A 16 -22.03 -15.73 15.07
C VAL A 16 -23.57 -15.81 15.17
N GLN A 17 -24.09 -16.84 15.84
CA GLN A 17 -25.53 -17.01 16.04
C GLN A 17 -26.10 -15.98 17.04
N ARG A 18 -25.34 -15.65 18.09
CA ARG A 18 -25.67 -14.56 19.02
C ARG A 18 -25.72 -13.21 18.30
N LEU A 19 -24.76 -12.92 17.41
CA LEU A 19 -24.72 -11.67 16.66
C LEU A 19 -25.85 -11.56 15.64
N SER A 20 -26.32 -12.68 15.07
CA SER A 20 -27.49 -12.70 14.18
C SER A 20 -28.84 -12.43 14.88
N LEU A 21 -28.89 -12.60 16.20
CA LEU A 21 -30.09 -12.36 17.01
C LEU A 21 -30.18 -10.91 17.54
N ILE A 22 -29.17 -10.06 17.31
CA ILE A 22 -29.18 -8.66 17.75
C ILE A 22 -29.98 -7.75 16.79
N ASP A 23 -30.28 -8.21 15.57
CA ASP A 23 -31.07 -7.45 14.58
C ASP A 23 -32.59 -7.64 14.69
N MET A 24 -33.11 -8.14 15.81
CA MET A 24 -34.56 -8.17 16.06
C MET A 24 -34.93 -7.74 17.48
N GLU A 25 -35.36 -6.48 17.63
CA GLU A 25 -36.34 -6.08 18.63
C GLU A 25 -37.33 -5.06 18.04
N PRO A 26 -38.53 -4.93 18.63
CA PRO A 26 -39.78 -4.94 17.90
C PRO A 26 -40.23 -3.56 17.44
N SER A 27 -41.06 -3.57 16.40
CA SER A 27 -41.85 -2.43 15.96
C SER A 27 -42.86 -2.06 17.05
N ASP A 28 -42.68 -0.90 17.68
CA ASP A 28 -43.75 -0.19 18.36
C ASP A 28 -43.88 1.23 17.80
N THR A 29 -45.13 1.59 17.56
CA THR A 29 -45.59 2.70 16.74
C THR A 29 -45.77 3.96 17.58
N SER A 30 -45.02 5.04 17.31
CA SER A 30 -45.39 6.46 17.54
C SER A 30 -44.24 7.43 17.14
N PRO A 31 -44.51 8.73 16.89
CA PRO A 31 -44.34 9.29 15.55
C PRO A 31 -42.99 9.99 15.30
N SER A 32 -42.52 9.81 14.06
CA SER A 32 -41.71 10.73 13.25
C SER A 32 -40.62 11.52 13.97
N SER A 33 -39.42 10.94 14.00
CA SER A 33 -38.20 11.71 13.85
C SER A 33 -37.40 11.02 12.75
N HIS A 34 -37.63 11.43 11.50
CA HIS A 34 -36.74 11.06 10.42
C HIS A 34 -35.35 11.58 10.78
N SER A 35 -34.49 10.70 11.30
CA SER A 35 -33.05 10.87 11.19
C SER A 35 -32.74 10.77 9.70
N THR A 36 -32.91 11.88 9.01
CA THR A 36 -32.34 12.10 7.70
C THR A 36 -30.84 11.91 7.90
N VAL A 37 -30.33 10.73 7.57
CA VAL A 37 -28.90 10.54 7.35
C VAL A 37 -28.55 11.62 6.35
N TYR A 38 -27.89 12.68 6.84
CA TYR A 38 -27.51 13.83 6.03
C TYR A 38 -26.42 13.32 5.09
N ARG A 39 -26.83 12.65 4.01
CA ARG A 39 -25.98 12.45 2.85
C ARG A 39 -25.90 13.84 2.24
N PRO A 40 -24.78 14.56 2.39
CA PRO A 40 -24.69 15.86 1.77
C PRO A 40 -24.85 15.57 0.28
N LEU A 41 -25.88 16.15 -0.34
CA LEU A 41 -25.96 16.23 -1.79
C LEU A 41 -24.85 17.19 -2.20
N PHE A 42 -23.61 16.69 -2.23
CA PHE A 42 -22.55 17.39 -2.92
C PHE A 42 -23.03 17.50 -4.36
N THR A 43 -23.10 18.74 -4.85
CA THR A 43 -23.21 18.93 -6.28
C THR A 43 -21.95 18.29 -6.88
N SER A 44 -22.09 17.55 -7.97
CA SER A 44 -20.99 16.81 -8.62
C SER A 44 -19.73 17.67 -8.83
N ASN A 45 -19.92 18.99 -9.03
CA ASN A 45 -18.85 19.96 -9.15
C ASN A 45 -18.04 20.17 -7.85
N MET A 46 -18.68 20.21 -6.68
CA MET A 46 -17.99 20.40 -5.40
C MET A 46 -17.28 19.11 -4.95
N GLU A 47 -17.86 17.95 -5.25
CA GLU A 47 -17.22 16.63 -5.08
C GLU A 47 -15.92 16.53 -5.92
N ALA A 48 -15.99 16.91 -7.20
CA ALA A 48 -14.83 16.92 -8.08
C ALA A 48 -13.72 17.88 -7.60
N GLN A 49 -14.10 19.07 -7.10
CA GLN A 49 -13.16 20.05 -6.56
C GLN A 49 -12.50 19.56 -5.26
N PHE A 50 -13.26 18.93 -4.36
CA PHE A 50 -12.73 18.34 -3.14
C PHE A 50 -11.72 17.23 -3.46
N MET A 51 -12.10 16.29 -4.33
CA MET A 51 -11.22 15.19 -4.74
C MET A 51 -9.96 15.69 -5.45
N SER A 52 -10.08 16.71 -6.30
CA SER A 52 -8.93 17.36 -6.94
C SER A 52 -7.99 18.01 -5.92
N THR A 53 -8.53 18.65 -4.89
CA THR A 53 -7.74 19.29 -3.83
C THR A 53 -7.03 18.24 -2.98
N LEU A 54 -7.74 17.21 -2.55
CA LEU A 54 -7.17 16.09 -1.79
C LEU A 54 -6.06 15.39 -2.57
N ALA A 55 -6.30 15.10 -3.86
CA ALA A 55 -5.30 14.52 -4.75
C ALA A 55 -4.04 15.38 -4.85
N LYS A 56 -4.18 16.70 -5.02
CA LYS A 56 -3.04 17.63 -5.07
C LYS A 56 -2.24 17.61 -3.76
N GLU A 57 -2.90 17.57 -2.61
CA GLU A 57 -2.21 17.46 -1.33
C GLU A 57 -1.47 16.12 -1.18
N GLN A 58 -2.09 15.01 -1.57
CA GLN A 58 -1.42 13.69 -1.55
C GLN A 58 -0.16 13.65 -2.43
N VAL A 59 -0.22 14.31 -3.59
CA VAL A 59 0.92 14.41 -4.52
C VAL A 59 2.09 15.21 -3.90
N LYS A 60 1.82 16.17 -3.01
CA LYS A 60 2.86 16.93 -2.29
C LYS A 60 3.51 16.13 -1.16
N THR A 61 2.78 15.21 -0.55
CA THR A 61 3.26 14.38 0.56
C THR A 61 4.02 13.13 0.10
N LEU A 62 4.11 12.89 -1.21
CA LEU A 62 4.84 11.76 -1.76
C LEU A 62 6.31 11.79 -1.33
N THR A 63 6.80 10.63 -0.90
CA THR A 63 8.20 10.44 -0.55
C THR A 63 9.08 10.51 -1.78
N LYS A 64 10.23 11.16 -1.63
CA LYS A 64 11.27 11.16 -2.66
C LYS A 64 12.07 9.86 -2.56
N PHE A 65 12.63 9.43 -3.69
CA PHE A 65 13.50 8.28 -3.78
C PHE A 65 14.93 8.74 -4.04
N SER A 66 15.85 8.34 -3.15
CA SER A 66 17.27 8.70 -3.26
C SER A 66 18.08 7.66 -4.04
N GLY A 67 17.59 6.42 -4.09
CA GLY A 67 18.33 5.26 -4.59
C GLY A 67 19.23 4.61 -3.53
N SER A 68 18.92 4.80 -2.25
CA SER A 68 19.63 4.17 -1.13
C SER A 68 19.31 2.69 -1.05
N GLU A 69 20.26 1.88 -0.57
CA GLU A 69 20.04 0.45 -0.33
C GLU A 69 18.97 0.15 0.73
N SER A 70 18.63 1.13 1.56
CA SER A 70 17.56 1.04 2.56
C SER A 70 16.17 1.26 1.96
N GLU A 71 16.07 1.79 0.74
CA GLU A 71 14.80 2.08 0.08
C GLU A 71 14.37 0.90 -0.81
N ASP A 72 13.09 0.57 -0.79
CA ASP A 72 12.48 -0.41 -1.71
C ASP A 72 11.90 0.33 -2.92
N VAL A 73 12.57 0.20 -4.07
CA VAL A 73 12.14 0.85 -5.32
C VAL A 73 10.76 0.37 -5.78
N THR A 74 10.42 -0.90 -5.57
CA THR A 74 9.15 -1.47 -6.00
C THR A 74 8.00 -0.94 -5.15
N GLN A 75 8.19 -0.86 -3.84
CA GLN A 75 7.20 -0.25 -2.95
C GLN A 75 7.02 1.24 -3.19
N TRP A 76 8.13 1.98 -3.33
CA TRP A 76 8.08 3.40 -3.64
C TRP A 76 7.35 3.65 -4.96
N LEU A 77 7.65 2.88 -6.00
CA LEU A 77 7.03 3.03 -7.31
C LEU A 77 5.52 2.71 -7.26
N LYS A 78 5.14 1.66 -6.54
CA LYS A 78 3.74 1.30 -6.30
C LYS A 78 3.00 2.44 -5.61
N HIS A 79 3.58 3.01 -4.55
CA HIS A 79 2.96 4.11 -3.82
C HIS A 79 2.78 5.37 -4.69
N ILE A 80 3.80 5.73 -5.46
CA ILE A 80 3.71 6.84 -6.43
C ILE A 80 2.62 6.58 -7.46
N GLU A 81 2.56 5.38 -8.03
CA GLU A 81 1.59 5.04 -9.07
C GLU A 81 0.17 5.14 -8.54
N GLU A 82 -0.09 4.59 -7.35
CA GLU A 82 -1.37 4.68 -6.67
C GLU A 82 -1.81 6.14 -6.40
N VAL A 83 -0.90 7.00 -5.95
CA VAL A 83 -1.21 8.42 -5.73
C VAL A 83 -1.47 9.15 -7.05
N PHE A 84 -0.66 8.88 -8.08
CA PHE A 84 -0.84 9.48 -9.40
C PHE A 84 -2.16 9.06 -10.05
N ASP A 85 -2.58 7.80 -9.87
CA ASP A 85 -3.85 7.29 -10.37
C ASP A 85 -5.04 7.92 -9.64
N ARG A 86 -4.98 8.04 -8.31
CA ARG A 86 -6.00 8.76 -7.53
C ARG A 86 -6.09 10.23 -7.93
N ALA A 87 -4.96 10.82 -8.32
CA ALA A 87 -4.88 12.18 -8.81
C ALA A 87 -5.22 12.34 -10.30
N LEU A 88 -5.60 11.25 -10.98
CA LEU A 88 -5.96 11.23 -12.40
C LEU A 88 -4.86 11.82 -13.29
N ILE A 89 -3.60 11.63 -12.91
CA ILE A 89 -2.44 12.09 -13.69
C ILE A 89 -2.26 11.16 -14.89
N GLN A 90 -2.41 11.71 -16.09
CA GLN A 90 -2.18 10.97 -17.33
C GLN A 90 -0.75 10.44 -17.43
N SER A 91 -0.57 9.27 -18.05
CA SER A 91 0.74 8.58 -18.16
C SER A 91 1.85 9.46 -18.74
N SER A 92 1.54 10.31 -19.72
CA SER A 92 2.48 11.29 -20.29
C SER A 92 2.97 12.29 -19.23
N ASN A 93 2.08 12.73 -18.34
CA ASN A 93 2.39 13.65 -17.26
C ASN A 93 3.10 12.96 -16.09
N LYS A 94 2.82 11.67 -15.82
CA LYS A 94 3.53 10.88 -14.80
C LYS A 94 5.04 10.87 -15.06
N TYR A 95 5.45 10.59 -16.30
CA TYR A 95 6.85 10.59 -16.69
C TYR A 95 7.51 11.97 -16.56
N LEU A 96 6.80 13.05 -16.91
CA LEU A 96 7.33 14.40 -16.72
C LEU A 96 7.48 14.77 -15.23
N ALA A 97 6.52 14.36 -14.40
CA ALA A 97 6.48 14.67 -12.98
C ALA A 97 7.55 13.90 -12.18
N ILE A 98 7.85 12.65 -12.56
CA ILE A 98 8.63 11.73 -11.74
C ILE A 98 10.02 12.24 -11.38
N GLN A 99 10.64 13.02 -12.27
CA GLN A 99 11.95 13.61 -12.03
C GLN A 99 11.99 14.45 -10.74
N SER A 100 10.87 15.06 -10.34
CA SER A 100 10.76 15.87 -9.12
C SER A 100 10.77 15.04 -7.82
N TYR A 101 10.52 13.74 -7.94
CA TYR A 101 10.48 12.77 -6.85
C TYR A 101 11.76 11.92 -6.76
N LEU A 102 12.73 12.17 -7.64
CA LEU A 102 14.04 11.55 -7.59
C LEU A 102 15.05 12.50 -6.94
N THR A 103 15.92 11.94 -6.12
CA THR A 103 17.00 12.65 -5.43
C THR A 103 18.32 11.89 -5.54
N ASP A 104 19.42 12.54 -5.17
CA ASP A 104 20.74 11.93 -5.03
C ASP A 104 21.16 11.01 -6.19
N ALA A 105 21.39 9.72 -5.92
CA ALA A 105 21.86 8.75 -6.90
C ALA A 105 20.78 8.48 -7.96
N ALA A 106 19.52 8.35 -7.56
CA ALA A 106 18.39 8.08 -8.46
C ALA A 106 18.18 9.22 -9.47
N LEU A 107 18.34 10.48 -9.05
CA LEU A 107 18.24 11.61 -9.97
C LEU A 107 19.39 11.64 -10.99
N LYS A 108 20.61 11.32 -10.56
CA LYS A 108 21.78 11.22 -11.46
C LYS A 108 21.58 10.09 -12.47
N TRP A 109 21.16 8.92 -11.99
CA TRP A 109 20.83 7.78 -12.83
C TRP A 109 19.76 8.12 -13.88
N PHE A 110 18.68 8.79 -13.47
CA PHE A 110 17.61 9.18 -14.39
C PHE A 110 18.11 10.10 -15.49
N ARG A 111 18.91 11.13 -15.13
CA ARG A 111 19.48 12.07 -16.12
C ARG A 111 20.38 11.38 -17.14
N PHE A 112 21.15 10.38 -16.71
CA PHE A 112 22.03 9.61 -17.59
C PHE A 112 21.25 8.69 -18.54
N ASN A 113 20.14 8.12 -18.07
CA ASN A 113 19.36 7.16 -18.84
C ASN A 113 18.15 7.77 -19.57
N LYS A 114 17.91 9.09 -19.42
CA LYS A 114 16.70 9.78 -19.89
C LYS A 114 16.41 9.57 -21.38
N THR A 115 17.44 9.50 -22.22
CA THR A 115 17.29 9.30 -23.67
C THR A 115 16.75 7.91 -24.03
N ASN A 116 16.87 6.94 -23.13
CA ASN A 116 16.47 5.55 -23.34
C ASN A 116 15.07 5.25 -22.76
N MET A 117 14.48 6.20 -22.03
CA MET A 117 13.16 6.07 -21.40
C MET A 117 12.25 7.17 -21.97
N LEU A 118 11.27 6.80 -22.78
CA LEU A 118 10.43 7.77 -23.50
C LEU A 118 9.05 7.96 -22.88
N ASP A 119 8.67 7.08 -21.96
CA ASP A 119 7.34 7.06 -21.37
C ASP A 119 7.36 6.50 -19.94
N TRP A 120 6.20 6.51 -19.30
CA TRP A 120 6.04 5.99 -17.95
C TRP A 120 6.38 4.50 -17.86
N SER A 121 6.03 3.71 -18.88
CA SER A 121 6.24 2.26 -18.88
C SER A 121 7.73 1.89 -18.90
N SER A 122 8.47 2.48 -19.84
CA SER A 122 9.93 2.31 -19.97
C SER A 122 10.67 2.80 -18.73
N PHE A 123 10.21 3.89 -18.11
CA PHE A 123 10.74 4.34 -16.82
C PHE A 123 10.57 3.30 -15.71
N LYS A 124 9.35 2.75 -15.53
CA LYS A 124 9.07 1.75 -14.48
C LYS A 124 9.98 0.54 -14.58
N ILE A 125 10.15 0.02 -15.79
CA ILE A 125 11.02 -1.14 -16.06
C ILE A 125 12.47 -0.78 -15.71
N ALA A 126 12.96 0.35 -16.23
CA ALA A 126 14.35 0.75 -16.08
C ALA A 126 14.72 1.06 -14.62
N ILE A 127 13.85 1.72 -13.85
CA ILE A 127 14.16 2.10 -12.46
C ILE A 127 14.17 0.88 -11.54
N VAL A 128 13.25 -0.06 -11.76
CA VAL A 128 13.25 -1.35 -11.04
C VAL A 128 14.52 -2.12 -11.41
N GLN A 129 14.87 -2.23 -12.69
CA GLN A 129 16.09 -2.93 -13.09
C GLN A 129 17.36 -2.31 -12.48
N ALA A 130 17.38 -1.00 -12.28
CA ALA A 130 18.54 -0.29 -11.74
C ALA A 130 18.69 -0.41 -10.21
N TYR A 131 17.58 -0.45 -9.48
CA TYR A 131 17.59 -0.33 -8.01
C TYR A 131 17.02 -1.54 -7.26
N GLN A 132 16.39 -2.49 -7.96
CA GLN A 132 15.96 -3.74 -7.35
C GLN A 132 17.21 -4.54 -6.94
N PRO A 133 17.31 -5.00 -5.68
CA PRO A 133 18.42 -5.84 -5.27
C PRO A 133 18.44 -7.14 -6.06
N SER A 134 19.64 -7.67 -6.33
CA SER A 134 19.78 -9.04 -6.82
C SER A 134 19.22 -10.04 -5.79
N ILE A 135 18.81 -11.21 -6.24
CA ILE A 135 18.32 -12.30 -5.36
C ILE A 135 19.31 -12.58 -4.21
N HIS A 136 20.61 -12.63 -4.52
CA HIS A 136 21.64 -12.83 -3.51
C HIS A 136 21.68 -11.71 -2.47
N GLN A 137 21.60 -10.45 -2.88
CA GLN A 137 21.53 -9.31 -1.95
C GLN A 137 20.25 -9.33 -1.10
N ALA A 138 19.12 -9.69 -1.71
CA ALA A 138 17.85 -9.82 -1.01
C ALA A 138 17.89 -10.93 0.05
N LEU A 139 18.46 -12.10 -0.29
CA LEU A 139 18.65 -13.21 0.66
C LEU A 139 19.57 -12.81 1.82
N LEU A 140 20.70 -12.15 1.55
CA LEU A 140 21.59 -11.68 2.62
C LEU A 140 20.90 -10.68 3.54
N LYS A 141 20.17 -9.70 2.98
CA LYS A 141 19.39 -8.74 3.77
C LYS A 141 18.33 -9.44 4.61
N MET A 142 17.64 -10.41 4.02
CA MET A 142 16.66 -11.23 4.72
C MET A 142 17.32 -11.96 5.90
N GLU A 143 18.41 -12.70 5.69
CA GLU A 143 19.08 -13.46 6.75
C GLU A 143 19.58 -12.57 7.90
N GLN A 144 20.11 -11.38 7.57
CA GLN A 144 20.65 -10.44 8.56
C GLN A 144 19.59 -9.64 9.31
N ARG A 145 18.33 -9.63 8.83
CA ARG A 145 17.27 -8.82 9.42
C ARG A 145 16.77 -9.41 10.75
N THR A 146 17.20 -8.79 11.84
CA THR A 146 16.74 -9.03 13.21
C THR A 146 15.85 -7.89 13.68
N GLN A 147 14.92 -8.16 14.60
CA GLN A 147 14.07 -7.13 15.20
C GLN A 147 14.93 -6.17 16.02
N LEU A 148 14.83 -4.86 15.76
CA LEU A 148 15.59 -3.85 16.46
C LEU A 148 15.01 -3.56 17.85
N HIS A 149 15.84 -3.01 18.75
CA HIS A 149 15.38 -2.60 20.06
C HIS A 149 14.38 -1.45 19.95
N GLY A 150 13.15 -1.66 20.42
CA GLY A 150 12.06 -0.68 20.33
C GLY A 150 11.22 -0.77 19.05
N GLU A 151 11.60 -1.61 18.09
CA GLU A 151 10.79 -1.88 16.90
C GLU A 151 9.58 -2.74 17.25
N SER A 152 8.42 -2.41 16.68
CA SER A 152 7.22 -3.24 16.87
C SER A 152 7.34 -4.58 16.14
N VAL A 153 6.75 -5.63 16.71
CA VAL A 153 6.72 -6.97 16.07
C VAL A 153 6.06 -6.90 14.67
N MET A 154 5.05 -6.04 14.51
CA MET A 154 4.34 -5.89 13.24
C MET A 154 5.19 -5.24 12.15
N GLU A 155 5.94 -4.19 12.50
CA GLU A 155 6.87 -3.53 11.58
C GLU A 155 7.96 -4.51 11.12
N TYR A 156 8.57 -5.21 12.07
CA TYR A 156 9.55 -6.25 11.79
C TYR A 156 9.00 -7.34 10.87
N TYR A 157 7.79 -7.83 11.17
CA TYR A 157 7.14 -8.90 10.41
C TYR A 157 6.89 -8.50 8.96
N TYR A 158 6.33 -7.32 8.72
CA TYR A 158 6.06 -6.85 7.35
C TYR A 158 7.34 -6.54 6.58
N ASP A 159 8.35 -5.97 7.24
CA ASP A 159 9.68 -5.77 6.64
C ASP A 159 10.31 -7.11 6.21
N LYS A 160 10.25 -8.12 7.08
CA LYS A 160 10.72 -9.47 6.76
C LYS A 160 9.96 -10.07 5.59
N LEU A 161 8.63 -9.94 5.56
CA LEU A 161 7.81 -10.44 4.48
C LEU A 161 8.14 -9.76 3.15
N ASN A 162 8.39 -8.45 3.16
CA ASN A 162 8.82 -7.71 1.98
C ASN A 162 10.17 -8.22 1.45
N LEU A 163 11.14 -8.45 2.33
CA LEU A 163 12.44 -9.02 1.94
C LEU A 163 12.30 -10.43 1.36
N CYS A 164 11.39 -11.26 1.89
CA CYS A 164 11.10 -12.58 1.31
C CYS A 164 10.57 -12.47 -0.12
N VAL A 165 9.60 -11.59 -0.37
CA VAL A 165 9.04 -11.36 -1.71
C VAL A 165 10.09 -10.83 -2.69
N GLN A 166 11.02 -9.98 -2.22
CA GLN A 166 12.12 -9.49 -3.05
C GLN A 166 13.13 -10.60 -3.41
N ALA A 167 13.36 -11.56 -2.51
CA ALA A 167 14.29 -12.67 -2.74
C ALA A 167 13.68 -13.76 -3.63
N ASP A 168 12.40 -14.08 -3.41
CA ASP A 168 11.63 -15.02 -4.22
C ASP A 168 10.15 -14.61 -4.26
N ALA A 169 9.68 -14.23 -5.44
CA ALA A 169 8.28 -13.84 -5.65
C ALA A 169 7.29 -15.01 -5.42
N ASN A 170 7.76 -16.26 -5.40
CA ASN A 170 6.96 -17.46 -5.14
C ASN A 170 7.06 -17.95 -3.68
N MET A 171 7.80 -17.25 -2.79
CA MET A 171 7.92 -17.65 -1.39
C MET A 171 6.55 -17.52 -0.70
N SER A 172 5.88 -18.65 -0.49
CA SER A 172 4.59 -18.73 0.21
C SER A 172 4.72 -18.22 1.65
N SER A 173 3.74 -17.44 2.11
CA SER A 173 3.66 -16.95 3.50
C SER A 173 3.72 -18.06 4.56
N SER A 174 3.47 -19.31 4.17
CA SER A 174 3.59 -20.50 5.03
C SER A 174 5.03 -20.94 5.33
N MET A 175 6.03 -20.39 4.64
CA MET A 175 7.46 -20.69 4.85
C MET A 175 8.18 -19.67 5.75
N ILE A 176 7.46 -18.65 6.24
CA ILE A 176 8.02 -17.49 6.96
C ILE A 176 7.98 -17.69 8.51
N ILE A 177 7.74 -18.92 9.00
CA ILE A 177 7.65 -19.22 10.45
C ILE A 177 8.80 -20.11 10.89
#